data_AF-A0A7S0ZS80-F1
#
_entry.id   AF-A0A7S0ZS80-F1
#
_cell.length_a   1.000
_cell.length_b   1.000
_cell.length_c   1.000
_cell.angle_alpha   90.00
_cell.angle_beta   90.00
_cell.angle_gamma   90.00
#
_symmetry.space_group_name_H-M   'P 1'
#
loop_
_entity.id
_entity.type
_entity.pdbx_description
1 polymer ?
#
loop_
_entity_poly.entity_id
_entity_poly.type
_entity_poly.pdbx_seq_one_letter_code
_entity_poly.pdbx_strand_id
1 'polypeptide(L)'
;SSHLIYFSVSQQSRAKMAGMETMPKLAGEAANSIFMEGMSDTSQVRTAVKQSHPVERIMLNARRDNERQEMARKAAVFGLHAPLRAKMEREMLSKFQRLPGLPSSLAGLETVMDLDSKIDVVDIFNREEYAPVSRMTGPNFGLHDAMEQRLNMRY
;
A
#
# COMPACT_ATOMS: atom_id res chain seq x y z
N SER A 1 3.64 -29.87 65.30
CA SER A 1 3.40 -29.78 63.85
C SER A 1 2.75 -28.43 63.60
N SER A 2 3.41 -27.27 63.73
CA SER A 2 4.65 -26.75 63.10
C SER A 2 4.47 -26.39 61.61
N HIS A 3 4.37 -25.07 61.35
CA HIS A 3 4.60 -24.34 60.07
C HIS A 3 3.56 -24.58 58.94
N LEU A 4 3.08 -23.62 58.13
CA LEU A 4 3.31 -22.18 57.92
C LEU A 4 2.16 -21.63 57.02
N ILE A 5 1.71 -20.39 57.29
CA ILE A 5 1.34 -19.25 56.40
C ILE A 5 0.89 -19.54 54.94
N TYR A 6 -0.28 -19.00 54.51
CA TYR A 6 -0.67 -18.38 53.20
C TYR A 6 -2.22 -18.20 53.26
N PHE A 7 -2.94 -17.12 52.92
CA PHE A 7 -2.69 -15.85 52.26
C PHE A 7 -3.89 -14.92 52.55
N SER A 8 -3.65 -13.62 52.74
CA SER A 8 -4.66 -12.59 53.02
C SER A 8 -5.03 -11.79 51.77
N VAL A 9 -6.18 -11.10 51.88
CA VAL A 9 -6.63 -9.93 51.08
C VAL A 9 -7.37 -10.22 49.75
N SER A 10 -8.67 -10.46 49.90
CA SER A 10 -9.73 -10.50 48.87
C SER A 10 -10.45 -9.13 48.71
N GLN A 11 -9.75 -7.99 48.77
CA GLN A 11 -10.38 -6.67 48.86
C GLN A 11 -9.60 -5.58 48.10
N GLN A 12 -9.54 -5.64 46.75
CA GLN A 12 -9.21 -4.44 45.97
C GLN A 12 -9.59 -4.53 44.48
N SER A 13 -10.89 -4.41 44.17
CA SER A 13 -11.32 -3.96 42.82
C SER A 13 -12.71 -3.29 42.77
N ARG A 14 -13.33 -3.02 43.93
CA ARG A 14 -14.58 -2.25 44.05
C ARG A 14 -14.30 -0.83 44.55
N ALA A 15 -13.90 0.07 43.66
CA ALA A 15 -14.11 1.53 43.75
C ALA A 15 -13.34 2.22 42.61
N LYS A 16 -13.94 3.24 41.99
CA LYS A 16 -13.64 3.89 40.68
C LYS A 16 -14.36 3.13 39.55
N MET A 17 -15.52 3.55 39.07
CA MET A 17 -15.81 4.85 38.46
C MET A 17 -17.28 5.23 38.69
N ALA A 18 -17.54 6.10 39.66
CA ALA A 18 -18.78 6.84 39.78
C ALA A 18 -18.50 8.26 39.26
N GLY A 19 -19.19 8.66 38.19
CA GLY A 19 -18.97 9.94 37.51
C GLY A 19 -19.63 9.98 36.14
N MET A 20 -20.93 9.69 36.09
CA MET A 20 -21.80 10.04 34.95
C MET A 20 -22.19 11.51 35.14
N GLU A 21 -21.48 12.41 34.48
CA GLU A 21 -21.86 13.82 34.33
C GLU A 21 -22.39 14.02 32.91
N THR A 22 -23.61 14.53 32.86
CA THR A 22 -24.47 14.72 31.70
C THR A 22 -23.98 15.85 30.79
N MET A 23 -23.83 15.60 29.49
CA MET A 23 -23.67 16.66 28.50
C MET A 23 -25.04 17.19 28.05
N PRO A 24 -25.24 18.53 27.94
CA PRO A 24 -26.51 19.12 27.56
C PRO A 24 -26.77 18.99 26.05
N LYS A 25 -28.01 18.65 25.70
CA LYS A 25 -28.55 18.77 24.34
C LYS A 25 -28.81 20.25 24.05
N LEU A 26 -28.22 20.78 22.98
CA LEU A 26 -28.71 21.98 22.31
C LEU A 26 -29.12 21.60 20.89
N ALA A 27 -30.44 21.53 20.71
CA ALA A 27 -31.12 21.46 19.44
C ALA A 27 -31.49 22.88 19.00
N GLY A 28 -31.48 23.13 17.69
CA GLY A 28 -31.69 24.41 17.03
C GLY A 28 -30.40 24.75 16.26
N GLU A 29 -30.35 24.80 14.93
CA GLU A 29 -31.33 25.40 14.04
C GLU A 29 -31.06 24.84 12.63
N ALA A 30 -32.06 24.19 12.03
CA ALA A 30 -32.04 23.82 10.62
C ALA A 30 -32.65 24.98 9.83
N ALA A 31 -31.81 25.81 9.21
CA ALA A 31 -32.21 26.62 8.06
C ALA A 31 -30.96 27.21 7.38
N ASN A 32 -30.84 26.90 6.09
CA ASN A 32 -30.16 27.70 5.06
C ASN A 32 -28.63 27.59 4.92
N SER A 33 -28.21 26.54 4.20
CA SER A 33 -27.22 26.69 3.11
C SER A 33 -27.27 25.51 2.13
N ILE A 34 -28.45 25.24 1.55
CA ILE A 34 -28.66 24.27 0.44
C ILE A 34 -28.08 24.79 -0.91
N PHE A 35 -27.26 25.84 -0.89
CA PHE A 35 -26.69 26.46 -2.09
C PHE A 35 -25.17 26.53 -2.04
N MET A 36 -24.50 25.41 -1.76
CA MET A 36 -23.06 25.29 -2.01
C MET A 36 -22.59 23.83 -2.17
N GLU A 37 -23.45 22.94 -2.66
CA GLU A 37 -23.12 21.51 -2.89
C GLU A 37 -22.84 21.19 -4.37
N GLY A 38 -22.69 22.23 -5.21
CA GLY A 38 -22.51 22.08 -6.66
C GLY A 38 -21.06 22.21 -7.18
N MET A 39 -20.06 22.40 -6.32
CA MET A 39 -18.71 22.83 -6.78
C MET A 39 -17.52 22.14 -6.09
N SER A 40 -17.67 20.94 -5.53
CA SER A 40 -16.53 20.15 -5.02
C SER A 40 -16.09 18.99 -5.91
N ASP A 41 -16.83 18.67 -6.98
CA ASP A 41 -16.62 17.43 -7.75
C ASP A 41 -15.89 17.60 -9.08
N THR A 42 -15.10 18.66 -9.27
CA THR A 42 -14.28 18.83 -10.49
C THR A 42 -12.78 18.61 -10.30
N SER A 43 -12.32 18.21 -9.11
CA SER A 43 -10.92 17.81 -8.90
C SER A 43 -10.76 16.30 -8.71
N GLN A 44 -11.70 15.49 -9.20
CA GLN A 44 -11.29 14.16 -9.66
C GLN A 44 -10.58 14.36 -10.99
N VAL A 45 -9.30 14.75 -10.91
CA VAL A 45 -8.33 14.40 -11.93
C VAL A 45 -8.46 12.89 -12.04
N ARG A 46 -9.28 12.43 -12.97
CA ARG A 46 -9.21 11.11 -13.53
C ARG A 46 -7.82 11.07 -14.12
N THR A 47 -6.83 10.73 -13.30
CA THR A 47 -5.56 10.18 -13.76
C THR A 47 -6.00 9.24 -14.85
N ALA A 48 -5.69 9.59 -16.10
CA ALA A 48 -6.10 8.84 -17.25
C ALA A 48 -5.66 7.41 -16.96
N VAL A 49 -6.61 6.58 -16.52
CA VAL A 49 -6.35 5.18 -16.21
C VAL A 49 -6.09 4.66 -17.60
N LYS A 50 -4.80 4.63 -17.97
CA LYS A 50 -4.33 3.91 -19.16
C LYS A 50 -5.12 2.62 -19.13
N GLN A 51 -5.91 2.37 -20.17
CA GLN A 51 -6.78 1.19 -20.22
C GLN A 51 -5.89 -0.02 -20.00
N SER A 52 -5.82 -0.46 -18.76
CA SER A 52 -4.89 -1.49 -18.32
C SER A 52 -5.45 -2.79 -18.84
N HIS A 53 -4.59 -3.56 -19.48
CA HIS A 53 -5.02 -4.82 -20.07
C HIS A 53 -5.66 -5.69 -18.97
N PRO A 54 -6.81 -6.36 -19.19
CA PRO A 54 -7.51 -7.07 -18.11
C PRO A 54 -6.62 -8.10 -17.40
N VAL A 55 -5.69 -8.73 -18.13
CA VAL A 55 -4.68 -9.65 -17.56
C VAL A 55 -3.62 -8.94 -16.73
N GLU A 56 -3.26 -7.69 -17.04
CA GLU A 56 -2.27 -6.93 -16.26
C GLU A 56 -2.73 -6.80 -14.80
N ARG A 57 -4.01 -6.49 -14.60
CA ARG A 57 -4.61 -6.44 -13.25
C ARG A 57 -4.52 -7.78 -12.51
N ILE A 58 -4.72 -8.88 -13.22
CA ILE A 58 -4.64 -10.23 -12.65
C ILE A 58 -3.18 -10.55 -12.27
N MET A 59 -2.24 -10.29 -13.18
CA MET A 59 -0.81 -10.53 -12.97
C MET A 59 -0.25 -9.71 -11.80
N LEU A 60 -0.67 -8.44 -11.67
CA LEU A 60 -0.27 -7.57 -10.55
C LEU A 60 -0.70 -8.12 -9.18
N ASN A 61 -1.87 -8.75 -9.09
CA ASN A 61 -2.37 -9.33 -7.85
C ASN A 61 -1.78 -10.73 -7.59
N ALA A 62 -1.59 -11.52 -8.65
CA ALA A 62 -1.08 -12.89 -8.57
C ALA A 62 0.23 -12.99 -7.78
N ARG A 63 1.11 -11.99 -7.89
CA ARG A 63 2.36 -11.95 -7.11
C ARG A 63 2.13 -11.94 -5.59
N ARG A 64 1.21 -11.11 -5.11
CA ARG A 64 0.87 -11.03 -3.68
C ARG A 64 0.18 -12.29 -3.20
N ASP A 65 -0.69 -12.84 -4.03
CA ASP A 65 -1.45 -14.06 -3.70
C ASP A 65 -0.53 -15.28 -3.64
N ASN A 66 0.40 -15.41 -4.61
CA ASN A 66 1.43 -16.44 -4.62
C ASN A 66 2.32 -16.36 -3.38
N GLU A 67 2.73 -15.16 -2.96
CA GLU A 67 3.52 -14.98 -1.75
C GLU A 67 2.76 -15.42 -0.49
N ARG A 68 1.49 -15.04 -0.37
CA ARG A 68 0.62 -15.46 0.75
C ARG A 68 0.45 -16.97 0.78
N GLN A 69 0.21 -17.58 -0.38
CA GLN A 69 0.04 -19.01 -0.52
C GLN A 69 1.34 -19.76 -0.18
N GLU A 70 2.50 -19.26 -0.61
CA GLU A 70 3.81 -19.79 -0.25
C GLU A 70 4.04 -19.78 1.27
N MET A 71 3.74 -18.67 1.94
CA MET A 71 3.93 -18.55 3.38
C MET A 71 2.98 -19.48 4.15
N ALA A 72 1.72 -19.59 3.71
CA ALA A 72 0.76 -20.53 4.27
C ALA A 72 1.20 -21.99 4.07
N ARG A 73 1.72 -22.33 2.88
CA ARG A 73 2.27 -23.65 2.55
C ARG A 73 3.46 -23.99 3.44
N LYS A 74 4.39 -23.05 3.63
CA LYS A 74 5.54 -23.22 4.54
C LYS A 74 5.08 -23.44 5.99
N ALA A 75 4.07 -22.72 6.45
CA ALA A 75 3.49 -22.91 7.77
C ALA A 75 2.87 -24.30 7.94
N ALA A 76 2.18 -24.79 6.91
CA ALA A 76 1.52 -26.10 6.93
C ALA A 76 2.52 -27.28 6.93
N VAL A 77 3.60 -27.18 6.15
CA VAL A 77 4.57 -28.28 5.98
C VAL A 77 5.63 -28.30 7.08
N PHE A 78 6.16 -27.13 7.44
CA PHE A 78 7.31 -27.02 8.35
C PHE A 78 6.94 -26.40 9.71
N GLY A 79 5.71 -25.93 9.89
CA GLY A 79 5.26 -25.24 11.10
C GLY A 79 5.54 -23.73 11.08
N LEU A 80 5.13 -23.04 12.15
CA LEU A 80 5.12 -21.57 12.23
C LEU A 80 6.50 -20.90 12.14
N HIS A 81 7.57 -21.62 12.48
CA HIS A 81 8.92 -21.05 12.46
C HIS A 81 9.45 -20.80 11.03
N ALA A 82 9.01 -21.59 10.05
CA ALA A 82 9.47 -21.49 8.67
C ALA A 82 9.06 -20.19 7.96
N PRO A 83 7.78 -19.76 7.97
CA PRO A 83 7.41 -18.46 7.41
C PRO A 83 8.00 -17.29 8.21
N LEU A 84 8.15 -17.43 9.53
CA LEU A 84 8.82 -16.40 10.35
C LEU A 84 10.27 -16.21 9.92
N ARG A 85 11.02 -17.31 9.76
CA ARG A 85 12.39 -17.28 9.27
C ARG A 85 12.48 -16.65 7.87
N ALA A 86 11.64 -17.08 6.94
CA ALA A 86 11.60 -16.52 5.59
C ALA A 86 11.31 -15.01 5.59
N LYS A 87 10.42 -14.55 6.48
CA LYS A 87 10.13 -13.12 6.65
C LYS A 87 11.35 -12.36 7.18
N MET A 88 12.02 -12.89 8.21
CA MET A 88 13.24 -12.27 8.75
C MET A 88 14.34 -12.16 7.71
N GLU A 89 14.58 -13.22 6.92
CA GLU A 89 15.59 -13.22 5.85
C GLU A 89 15.28 -12.14 4.79
N ARG A 90 14.02 -12.00 4.37
CA ARG A 90 13.58 -10.93 3.45
C ARG A 90 13.79 -9.54 4.03
N GLU A 91 13.44 -9.30 5.29
CA GLU A 91 13.62 -8.00 5.95
C GLU A 91 15.10 -7.63 6.12
N MET A 92 15.98 -8.60 6.36
CA MET A 92 17.42 -8.37 6.42
C MET A 92 17.96 -7.96 5.04
N LEU A 93 17.56 -8.67 3.98
CA LEU A 93 18.03 -8.41 2.62
C LEU A 93 17.47 -7.11 2.03
N SER A 94 16.27 -6.67 2.45
CA SER A 94 15.71 -5.39 2.00
C SER A 94 16.49 -4.17 2.51
N LYS A 95 17.22 -4.33 3.61
CA LYS A 95 17.97 -3.24 4.26
C LYS A 95 19.41 -3.14 3.77
N PHE A 96 19.89 -4.13 3.03
CA PHE A 96 21.26 -4.15 2.52
C PHE A 96 21.41 -3.14 1.37
N GLN A 97 21.84 -1.91 1.70
CA GLN A 97 22.08 -0.85 0.72
C GLN A 97 23.58 -0.69 0.40
N ARG A 98 23.85 -0.23 -0.82
CA ARG A 98 25.21 0.10 -1.29
C ARG A 98 25.62 1.48 -0.74
N LEU A 99 26.81 1.94 -1.15
CA LEU A 99 27.30 3.29 -0.87
C LEU A 99 26.23 4.36 -1.18
N PRO A 100 26.10 5.39 -0.35
CA PRO A 100 25.16 6.48 -0.58
C PRO A 100 25.46 7.15 -1.92
N GLY A 101 24.44 7.31 -2.76
CA GLY A 101 24.56 7.89 -4.10
C GLY A 101 24.54 6.87 -5.25
N LEU A 102 24.59 5.56 -4.97
CA LEU A 102 24.42 4.52 -6.00
C LEU A 102 23.08 3.79 -5.82
N PRO A 103 22.27 3.62 -6.87
CA PRO A 103 21.04 2.85 -6.76
C PRO A 103 21.34 1.40 -6.36
N SER A 104 20.62 0.89 -5.36
CA SER A 104 20.70 -0.51 -4.96
C SER A 104 19.70 -1.34 -5.76
N SER A 105 20.18 -2.41 -6.39
CA SER A 105 19.34 -3.34 -7.15
C SER A 105 18.73 -4.46 -6.28
N LEU A 106 18.92 -4.46 -4.95
CA LEU A 106 18.39 -5.46 -4.01
C LEU A 106 18.50 -6.93 -4.46
N ALA A 107 19.53 -7.28 -5.24
CA ALA A 107 19.63 -8.57 -5.94
C ALA A 107 19.48 -9.79 -5.03
N GLY A 108 20.02 -9.74 -3.80
CA GLY A 108 19.86 -10.85 -2.84
C GLY A 108 18.40 -11.05 -2.42
N LEU A 109 17.64 -9.97 -2.23
CA LEU A 109 16.20 -10.05 -1.94
C LEU A 109 15.44 -10.62 -3.14
N GLU A 110 15.81 -10.19 -4.35
CA GLU A 110 15.18 -10.67 -5.59
C GLU A 110 15.38 -12.17 -5.78
N THR A 111 16.59 -12.68 -5.54
CA THR A 111 16.88 -14.12 -5.59
C THR A 111 16.10 -14.90 -4.54
N VAL A 112 16.02 -14.44 -3.29
CA VAL A 112 15.25 -15.14 -2.23
C VAL A 112 13.74 -15.16 -2.52
N MET A 113 13.25 -14.21 -3.30
CA MET A 113 11.85 -14.15 -3.73
C MET A 113 11.59 -14.84 -5.09
N ASP A 114 12.61 -15.46 -5.70
CA ASP A 114 12.58 -16.00 -7.07
C ASP A 114 12.02 -14.98 -8.08
N LEU A 115 12.51 -13.75 -8.03
CA LEU A 115 12.08 -12.66 -8.93
C LEU A 115 12.97 -12.50 -10.15
N ASP A 116 14.23 -12.92 -10.06
CA ASP A 116 15.22 -12.88 -11.13
C ASP A 116 14.81 -13.67 -12.38
N SER A 117 14.01 -14.72 -12.20
CA SER A 117 13.51 -15.59 -13.26
C SER A 117 12.10 -15.22 -13.75
N LYS A 118 11.42 -14.27 -13.08
CA LYS A 118 10.04 -13.90 -13.38
C LYS A 118 9.98 -12.61 -14.20
N ILE A 119 9.13 -12.61 -15.22
CA ILE A 119 8.93 -11.46 -16.09
C ILE A 119 7.67 -10.73 -15.65
N ASP A 120 7.82 -9.45 -15.30
CA ASP A 120 6.71 -8.56 -14.95
C ASP A 120 6.13 -7.86 -16.21
N VAL A 121 4.91 -7.34 -16.13
CA VAL A 121 4.20 -6.62 -17.21
C VAL A 121 4.68 -5.17 -17.34
N VAL A 122 5.97 -4.93 -17.20
CA VAL A 122 6.56 -3.59 -17.23
C VAL A 122 7.20 -3.34 -18.59
N ASP A 123 6.87 -2.21 -19.21
CA ASP A 123 7.52 -1.77 -20.44
C ASP A 123 8.91 -1.17 -20.12
N ILE A 124 9.94 -1.92 -20.47
CA ILE A 124 11.34 -1.49 -20.32
C ILE A 124 11.89 -0.77 -21.56
N PHE A 125 11.25 -0.93 -22.72
CA PHE A 125 11.76 -0.41 -23.99
C PHE A 125 11.23 1.00 -24.27
N ASN A 126 10.07 1.35 -23.74
CA ASN A 126 9.42 2.63 -23.98
C ASN A 126 9.57 3.62 -22.81
N ARG A 127 10.67 3.54 -22.07
CA ARG A 127 10.93 4.43 -20.92
C ARG A 127 11.32 5.82 -21.39
N GLU A 128 10.89 6.83 -20.63
CA GLU A 128 11.19 8.23 -20.88
C GLU A 128 12.71 8.51 -20.88
N GLU A 129 13.45 7.81 -20.02
CA GLU A 129 14.92 7.89 -19.93
C GLU A 129 15.64 7.53 -21.24
N TYR A 130 15.02 6.70 -22.08
CA TYR A 130 15.57 6.26 -23.37
C TYR A 130 14.92 6.93 -24.57
N ALA A 131 13.98 7.86 -24.35
CA ALA A 131 13.32 8.55 -25.44
C ALA A 131 14.29 9.58 -26.06
N PRO A 132 14.43 9.61 -27.41
CA PRO A 132 15.31 10.57 -28.08
C PRO A 132 14.86 12.02 -27.90
N VAL A 133 13.56 12.22 -27.63
CA VAL A 133 12.95 13.48 -27.24
C VAL A 133 12.09 13.23 -26.01
N SER A 134 12.20 14.08 -25.00
CA SER A 134 11.39 13.94 -23.80
C SER A 134 9.92 14.16 -24.13
N ARG A 135 9.09 13.15 -23.87
CA ARG A 135 7.64 13.20 -23.98
C ARG A 135 7.01 13.89 -22.77
N MET A 136 7.75 13.98 -21.66
CA MET A 136 7.30 14.52 -20.38
C MET A 136 7.96 15.83 -19.95
N THR A 137 8.97 16.37 -20.62
CA THR A 137 9.57 17.69 -20.32
C THR A 137 10.38 18.20 -21.53
N GLY A 138 9.81 19.11 -22.32
CA GLY A 138 10.51 19.78 -23.42
C GLY A 138 9.62 20.80 -24.15
N PRO A 139 10.18 21.63 -25.05
CA PRO A 139 9.44 22.67 -25.77
C PRO A 139 8.27 22.15 -26.62
N ASN A 140 8.32 20.86 -26.99
CA ASN A 140 7.35 20.18 -27.83
C ASN A 140 6.44 19.23 -27.04
N PHE A 141 6.24 19.48 -25.74
CA PHE A 141 5.33 18.71 -24.89
C PHE A 141 3.99 18.53 -25.59
N GLY A 142 3.68 17.29 -26.00
CA GLY A 142 2.36 16.79 -26.37
C GLY A 142 1.40 17.77 -27.07
N LEU A 143 1.87 18.74 -27.88
CA LEU A 143 0.99 19.76 -28.45
C LEU A 143 0.02 19.11 -29.44
N HIS A 144 0.52 18.11 -30.17
CA HIS A 144 -0.28 17.22 -30.99
C HIS A 144 -1.29 16.42 -30.16
N ASP A 145 -0.87 15.70 -29.11
CA ASP A 145 -1.76 14.90 -28.27
C ASP A 145 -2.79 15.73 -27.48
N ALA A 146 -2.40 16.91 -27.02
CA ALA A 146 -3.27 17.87 -26.36
C ALA A 146 -4.25 18.51 -27.35
N MET A 147 -3.82 18.76 -28.59
CA MET A 147 -4.72 19.17 -29.68
C MET A 147 -5.67 18.03 -30.05
N GLU A 148 -5.21 16.79 -30.16
CA GLU A 148 -6.03 15.62 -30.49
C GLU A 148 -7.12 15.38 -29.43
N GLN A 149 -6.77 15.50 -28.15
CA GLN A 149 -7.75 15.46 -27.05
C GLN A 149 -8.75 16.60 -27.10
N ARG A 150 -8.31 17.84 -27.40
CA ARG A 150 -9.20 19.00 -27.53
C ARG A 150 -10.09 18.94 -28.77
N LEU A 151 -9.59 18.36 -29.86
CA LEU A 151 -10.31 18.20 -31.13
C LEU A 151 -11.14 16.92 -31.17
N ASN A 152 -11.13 16.12 -30.10
CA ASN A 152 -11.86 14.86 -29.97
C ASN A 152 -11.59 13.88 -31.14
N MET A 153 -10.35 13.89 -31.65
CA MET A 153 -9.89 13.13 -32.81
C MET A 153 -9.07 11.93 -32.38
N ARG A 154 -9.59 11.10 -31.46
CA ARG A 154 -8.97 9.80 -31.17
C ARG A 154 -9.42 8.79 -32.22
N TYR A 155 -8.47 8.22 -32.97
CA TYR A 155 -8.69 6.99 -33.74
C TYR A 155 -8.53 5.75 -32.86
#